data_AF-A0A9X8ZCH0-F1
#
_entry.id   AF-A0A9X8ZCH0-F1
#
_cell.length_a   1.000
_cell.length_b   1.000
_cell.length_c   1.000
_cell.angle_alpha   90.00
_cell.angle_beta   90.00
_cell.angle_gamma   90.00
#
_symmetry.space_group_name_H-M   'P 1'
#
loop_
_entity.id
_entity.type
_entity.pdbx_description
1 polymer ?
#
loop_
_entity_poly.entity_id
_entity_poly.type
_entity_poly.pdbx_seq_one_letter_code
_entity_poly.pdbx_strand_id
1 'polypeptide(L)'
;MIINSLKNFRNNNTFNKIASRIYNCCGVRLKNKGINNKVYFQGSYILKTKIEILGSNNSIKIGNLSDLRNCSILIIGNGHDLSIGEKCQINNTNISFTQTSGKIKIGDKTTIGGAKIYSGEGKIIELGEDCMLSSNIEIRTTDSHSIISLENNKRTNK
;
A
#
# COMPACT_ATOMS: atom_id res chain seq x y z
N MET A 1 26.78 -27.38 -1.68
CA MET A 1 26.90 -26.59 -0.44
C MET A 1 26.75 -25.07 -0.65
N ILE A 2 27.40 -24.47 -1.66
CA ILE A 2 27.38 -23.01 -1.90
C ILE A 2 25.97 -22.47 -2.26
N ILE A 3 25.17 -23.21 -3.04
CA ILE A 3 23.81 -22.80 -3.44
C ILE A 3 22.84 -22.75 -2.24
N ASN A 4 22.96 -23.68 -1.30
CA ASN A 4 22.15 -23.66 -0.07
C ASN A 4 22.59 -22.52 0.87
N SER A 5 23.88 -22.20 0.90
CA SER A 5 24.40 -21.04 1.64
C SER A 5 23.84 -19.72 1.10
N LEU A 6 23.75 -19.56 -0.23
CA LEU A 6 23.16 -18.37 -0.87
C LEU A 6 21.64 -18.25 -0.65
N LYS A 7 20.90 -19.38 -0.63
CA LYS A 7 19.46 -19.39 -0.26
C LYS A 7 19.26 -19.00 1.21
N ASN A 8 20.12 -19.47 2.11
CA ASN A 8 20.08 -19.11 3.53
C ASN A 8 20.45 -17.63 3.76
N PHE A 9 21.34 -17.07 2.94
CA PHE A 9 21.70 -15.64 3.00
C PHE A 9 20.54 -14.73 2.61
N ARG A 10 19.75 -15.12 1.59
CA ARG A 10 18.51 -14.44 1.19
C ARG A 10 17.37 -14.52 2.22
N ASN A 11 17.41 -15.51 3.12
CA ASN A 11 16.43 -15.65 4.21
C ASN A 11 16.86 -14.93 5.50
N ASN A 12 18.00 -14.21 5.49
CA ASN A 12 18.44 -13.43 6.63
C ASN A 12 17.74 -12.06 6.64
N ASN A 13 16.77 -11.89 7.56
CA ASN A 13 16.00 -10.66 7.72
C ASN A 13 16.86 -9.41 7.97
N THR A 14 18.02 -9.54 8.61
CA THR A 14 18.93 -8.41 8.84
C THR A 14 19.61 -7.98 7.55
N PHE A 15 20.07 -8.95 6.75
CA PHE A 15 20.68 -8.68 5.46
C PHE A 15 19.67 -8.03 4.49
N ASN A 16 18.46 -8.57 4.41
CA ASN A 16 17.42 -8.04 3.53
C ASN A 16 17.07 -6.58 3.85
N LYS A 17 16.99 -6.21 5.14
CA LYS A 17 16.78 -4.82 5.57
C LYS A 17 17.89 -3.88 5.12
N ILE A 18 19.15 -4.34 5.13
CA ILE A 18 20.29 -3.53 4.70
C ILE A 18 20.29 -3.39 3.17
N ALA A 19 20.18 -4.51 2.45
CA ALA A 19 20.15 -4.53 1.00
C ALA A 19 18.99 -3.71 0.42
N SER A 20 17.80 -3.83 1.02
CA SER A 20 16.61 -3.09 0.58
C SER A 20 16.76 -1.59 0.79
N ARG A 21 17.46 -1.13 1.83
CA ARG A 21 17.72 0.30 2.07
C ARG A 21 18.53 0.92 0.93
N ILE A 22 19.57 0.22 0.47
CA ILE A 22 20.39 0.64 -0.67
C ILE A 22 19.54 0.64 -1.93
N TYR A 23 18.80 -0.45 -2.19
CA TYR A 23 17.94 -0.55 -3.37
C TYR A 23 16.88 0.57 -3.44
N ASN A 24 16.28 0.91 -2.31
CA ASN A 24 15.17 1.86 -2.25
C ASN A 24 15.61 3.33 -2.38
N CYS A 25 16.91 3.65 -2.23
CA CYS A 25 17.37 5.04 -2.18
C CYS A 25 17.09 5.82 -3.49
N CYS A 26 17.13 5.13 -4.63
CA CYS A 26 16.77 5.67 -5.94
C CYS A 26 15.38 5.22 -6.41
N GLY A 27 14.77 4.25 -5.72
CA GLY A 27 13.53 3.60 -6.14
C GLY A 27 12.26 4.23 -5.56
N VAL A 28 12.37 4.99 -4.47
CA VAL A 28 11.23 5.59 -3.76
C VAL A 28 11.30 7.12 -3.80
N ARG A 29 10.25 7.75 -4.33
CA ARG A 29 10.03 9.19 -4.16
C ARG A 29 8.98 9.44 -3.08
N LEU A 30 9.43 9.70 -1.85
CA LEU A 30 8.58 10.00 -0.71
C LEU A 30 8.42 11.52 -0.52
N LYS A 31 7.17 11.99 -0.46
CA LYS A 31 6.78 13.33 -0.02
C LYS A 31 5.86 13.19 1.19
N ASN A 32 6.21 13.83 2.30
CA ASN A 32 5.46 13.76 3.53
C ASN A 32 5.14 15.17 4.02
N LYS A 33 3.86 15.58 3.91
CA LYS A 33 3.34 16.87 4.37
C LYS A 33 2.35 16.62 5.52
N GLY A 34 2.86 16.66 6.74
CA GLY A 34 2.10 16.51 7.98
C GLY A 34 2.98 15.96 9.09
N ILE A 35 2.38 15.71 10.25
CA ILE A 35 3.11 15.26 11.45
C ILE A 35 2.77 13.82 11.80
N ASN A 36 3.67 13.16 12.52
CA ASN A 36 3.48 11.81 13.07
C ASN A 36 3.13 10.72 12.04
N ASN A 37 3.50 10.93 10.77
CA ASN A 37 3.36 9.90 9.75
C ASN A 37 4.50 8.88 9.89
N LYS A 38 4.14 7.60 9.74
CA LYS A 38 5.03 6.47 9.91
C LYS A 38 5.12 5.70 8.59
N VAL A 39 6.32 5.58 8.03
CA VAL A 39 6.56 4.83 6.79
C VAL A 39 7.66 3.81 7.05
N TYR A 40 7.32 2.53 6.98
CA TYR A 40 8.23 1.42 7.29
C TYR A 40 8.34 0.46 6.12
N PHE A 41 9.58 0.26 5.66
CA PHE A 41 9.96 -0.76 4.68
C PHE A 41 10.74 -1.85 5.40
N GLN A 42 10.15 -3.03 5.58
CA GLN A 42 10.70 -4.09 6.44
C GLN A 42 11.56 -5.11 5.67
N GLY A 43 12.47 -4.64 4.81
CA GLY A 43 13.19 -5.53 3.87
C GLY A 43 12.47 -5.68 2.52
N SER A 44 11.61 -4.72 2.17
CA SER A 44 10.88 -4.65 0.90
C SER A 44 11.70 -3.91 -0.17
N TYR A 45 11.64 -4.39 -1.40
CA TYR A 45 12.29 -3.81 -2.57
C TYR A 45 11.31 -2.93 -3.33
N ILE A 46 11.62 -1.66 -3.51
CA ILE A 46 10.69 -0.68 -4.07
C ILE A 46 11.40 0.08 -5.18
N LEU A 47 10.80 0.09 -6.37
CA LEU A 47 11.34 0.73 -7.58
C LEU A 47 10.29 1.57 -8.29
N LYS A 48 10.70 2.75 -8.80
CA LYS A 48 9.84 3.68 -9.55
C LYS A 48 8.51 3.96 -8.84
N THR A 49 8.52 4.03 -7.50
CA THR A 49 7.30 4.17 -6.71
C THR A 49 7.24 5.55 -6.05
N LYS A 50 6.10 6.22 -6.20
CA LYS A 50 5.82 7.50 -5.56
C LYS A 50 4.97 7.27 -4.31
N ILE A 51 5.34 7.89 -3.20
CA ILE A 51 4.52 7.95 -1.99
C ILE A 51 4.33 9.42 -1.64
N GLU A 52 3.08 9.88 -1.57
CA GLU A 52 2.72 11.23 -1.19
C GLU A 52 1.70 11.21 -0.06
N ILE A 53 2.06 11.80 1.07
CA ILE A 53 1.21 11.90 2.27
C ILE A 53 0.89 13.38 2.49
N LEU A 54 -0.40 13.69 2.49
CA LEU A 54 -0.98 15.02 2.69
C LEU A 54 -1.93 14.94 3.91
N GLY A 55 -1.37 15.05 5.11
CA GLY A 55 -2.07 14.88 6.38
C GLY A 55 -1.21 14.20 7.43
N SER A 56 -1.77 13.90 8.60
CA SER A 56 -1.04 13.52 9.81
C SER A 56 -1.51 12.19 10.39
N ASN A 57 -0.66 11.57 11.21
CA ASN A 57 -0.94 10.31 11.91
C ASN A 57 -1.25 9.12 10.98
N ASN A 58 -0.70 9.13 9.77
CA ASN A 58 -0.86 8.03 8.82
C ASN A 58 0.24 6.97 8.99
N SER A 59 -0.09 5.73 8.66
CA SER A 59 0.80 4.57 8.78
C SER A 59 0.88 3.84 7.44
N ILE A 60 2.11 3.63 6.95
CA ILE A 60 2.41 2.78 5.79
C ILE A 60 3.42 1.73 6.24
N LYS A 61 3.05 0.45 6.12
CA LYS A 61 3.93 -0.69 6.39
C LYS A 61 3.99 -1.60 5.19
N ILE A 62 5.20 -1.89 4.73
CA ILE A 62 5.45 -2.86 3.66
C ILE A 62 6.33 -3.98 4.21
N GLY A 63 5.80 -5.19 4.15
CA GLY A 63 6.38 -6.40 4.70
C GLY A 63 7.66 -6.85 3.99
N ASN A 64 8.37 -7.75 4.65
CA ASN A 64 9.65 -8.26 4.20
C ASN A 64 9.55 -8.98 2.85
N LEU A 65 10.58 -8.84 2.02
CA LEU A 65 10.68 -9.47 0.70
C LEU A 65 9.54 -9.10 -0.28
N SER A 66 8.71 -8.11 0.03
CA SER A 66 7.71 -7.59 -0.91
C SER A 66 8.37 -6.68 -1.94
N ASP A 67 7.94 -6.80 -3.19
CA ASP A 67 8.46 -6.08 -4.35
C ASP A 67 7.37 -5.17 -4.93
N LEU A 68 7.58 -3.86 -4.85
CA LEU A 68 6.69 -2.86 -5.40
C LEU A 68 7.36 -2.14 -6.57
N ARG A 69 6.74 -2.18 -7.75
CA ARG A 69 7.29 -1.56 -8.96
C ARG A 69 6.26 -0.69 -9.68
N ASN A 70 6.68 0.52 -10.02
CA ASN A 70 5.83 1.46 -10.76
C ASN A 70 4.49 1.72 -10.05
N CYS A 71 4.53 1.90 -8.73
CA CYS A 71 3.34 2.14 -7.92
C CYS A 71 3.18 3.61 -7.54
N SER A 72 1.96 4.01 -7.23
CA SER A 72 1.67 5.33 -6.65
C SER A 72 0.81 5.16 -5.41
N ILE A 73 1.30 5.63 -4.27
CA ILE A 73 0.56 5.66 -3.00
C ILE A 73 0.27 7.12 -2.65
N LEU A 74 -1.00 7.49 -2.63
CA LEU A 74 -1.47 8.82 -2.28
C LEU A 74 -2.35 8.75 -1.03
N ILE A 75 -1.93 9.43 0.04
CA ILE A 75 -2.71 9.52 1.27
C ILE A 75 -3.14 10.97 1.45
N ILE A 76 -4.44 11.22 1.37
CA ILE A 76 -5.05 12.53 1.65
C ILE A 76 -5.90 12.40 2.90
N GLY A 77 -5.52 13.10 3.96
CA GLY A 77 -6.21 13.08 5.25
C GLY A 77 -5.43 12.41 6.37
N ASN A 78 -6.13 12.05 7.44
CA ASN A 78 -5.53 11.70 8.71
C ASN A 78 -5.91 10.29 9.18
N GLY A 79 -4.99 9.63 9.89
CA GLY A 79 -5.26 8.37 10.57
C GLY A 79 -5.47 7.17 9.66
N HIS A 80 -4.98 7.22 8.42
CA HIS A 80 -5.04 6.09 7.50
C HIS A 80 -3.99 5.03 7.82
N ASP A 81 -4.33 3.76 7.54
CA ASP A 81 -3.41 2.65 7.67
C ASP A 81 -3.34 1.84 6.37
N LEU A 82 -2.14 1.77 5.80
CA LEU A 82 -1.80 0.89 4.68
C LEU A 82 -0.85 -0.19 5.16
N SER A 83 -1.29 -1.45 5.06
CA SER A 83 -0.46 -2.62 5.33
C SER A 83 -0.37 -3.52 4.11
N ILE A 84 0.86 -3.77 3.68
CA ILE A 84 1.20 -4.76 2.65
C ILE A 84 2.01 -5.85 3.34
N GLY A 85 1.56 -7.08 3.21
CA GLY A 85 2.15 -8.28 3.79
C GLY A 85 3.55 -8.59 3.26
N GLU A 86 4.07 -9.75 3.65
CA GLU A 86 5.36 -10.26 3.21
C GLU A 86 5.28 -10.92 1.83
N LYS A 87 6.38 -10.89 1.09
CA LYS A 87 6.56 -11.60 -0.19
C LYS A 87 5.48 -11.26 -1.24
N CYS A 88 4.88 -10.08 -1.17
CA CYS A 88 3.93 -9.62 -2.18
C CYS A 88 4.67 -9.14 -3.44
N GLN A 89 4.02 -9.28 -4.60
CA GLN A 89 4.51 -8.73 -5.87
C GLN A 89 3.47 -7.77 -6.42
N ILE A 90 3.73 -6.46 -6.33
CA ILE A 90 2.76 -5.43 -6.69
C ILE A 90 3.37 -4.55 -7.78
N ASN A 91 2.77 -4.61 -8.96
CA ASN A 91 3.21 -3.87 -10.13
C ASN A 91 2.11 -2.92 -10.61
N ASN A 92 2.48 -1.77 -11.16
CA ASN A 92 1.57 -0.85 -11.87
C ASN A 92 0.29 -0.50 -11.10
N THR A 93 0.43 -0.29 -9.79
CA THR A 93 -0.73 -0.19 -8.89
C THR A 93 -0.82 1.18 -8.22
N ASN A 94 -2.02 1.75 -8.25
CA ASN A 94 -2.37 3.00 -7.60
C ASN A 94 -3.17 2.71 -6.34
N ILE A 95 -2.66 3.15 -5.18
CA ILE A 95 -3.35 3.05 -3.89
C ILE A 95 -3.64 4.47 -3.42
N SER A 96 -4.89 4.74 -3.06
CA SER A 96 -5.32 6.08 -2.66
C SER A 96 -6.26 6.05 -1.47
N PHE A 97 -5.99 6.94 -0.52
CA PHE A 97 -6.86 7.21 0.63
C PHE A 97 -7.40 8.63 0.56
N THR A 98 -8.65 8.80 0.97
CA THR A 98 -9.29 10.10 1.18
C THR A 98 -10.02 10.17 2.52
N GLN A 99 -10.29 11.38 2.98
CA GLN A 99 -11.02 11.70 4.22
C GLN A 99 -10.24 11.31 5.47
N THR A 100 -10.74 10.41 6.32
CA THR A 100 -10.03 9.98 7.54
C THR A 100 -10.21 8.50 7.80
N SER A 101 -9.28 7.90 8.54
CA SER A 101 -9.44 6.59 9.20
C SER A 101 -9.70 5.37 8.28
N GLY A 102 -9.51 5.51 6.97
CA GLY A 102 -9.58 4.38 6.03
C GLY A 102 -8.42 3.39 6.22
N LYS A 103 -8.65 2.12 5.89
CA LYS A 103 -7.65 1.05 6.00
C LYS A 103 -7.57 0.22 4.72
N ILE A 104 -6.37 -0.07 4.25
CA ILE A 104 -6.12 -1.03 3.18
C ILE A 104 -5.13 -2.06 3.67
N LYS A 105 -5.50 -3.34 3.60
CA LYS A 105 -4.67 -4.48 3.96
C LYS A 105 -4.53 -5.41 2.76
N ILE A 106 -3.28 -5.74 2.40
CA ILE A 106 -2.95 -6.72 1.37
C ILE A 106 -2.19 -7.84 2.06
N GLY A 107 -2.76 -9.04 2.10
CA GLY A 107 -2.17 -10.21 2.76
C GLY A 107 -0.93 -10.75 2.04
N ASP A 108 -0.18 -11.56 2.77
CA ASP A 108 1.10 -12.13 2.34
C ASP A 108 0.99 -12.87 1.01
N LYS A 109 2.09 -12.91 0.25
CA LYS A 109 2.23 -13.62 -1.04
C LYS A 109 1.27 -13.16 -2.14
N THR A 110 0.51 -12.09 -1.92
CA THR A 110 -0.41 -11.57 -2.93
C THR A 110 0.33 -10.98 -4.13
N THR A 111 -0.17 -11.28 -5.32
CA THR A 111 0.32 -10.74 -6.60
C THR A 111 -0.70 -9.78 -7.21
N ILE A 112 -0.24 -8.62 -7.67
CA ILE A 112 -1.06 -7.60 -8.33
C ILE A 112 -0.33 -7.14 -9.60
N GLY A 113 -0.92 -7.42 -10.78
CA GLY A 113 -0.38 -7.04 -12.08
C GLY A 113 -0.68 -5.60 -12.50
N GLY A 114 -1.73 -5.01 -11.94
CA GLY A 114 -2.06 -3.59 -12.07
C GLY A 114 -3.47 -3.29 -11.58
N ALA A 115 -3.59 -2.57 -10.47
CA ALA A 115 -4.87 -2.23 -9.88
C ALA A 115 -4.98 -0.74 -9.48
N LYS A 116 -6.20 -0.27 -9.30
CA LYS A 116 -6.51 0.98 -8.60
C LYS A 116 -7.31 0.64 -7.34
N ILE A 117 -6.81 1.05 -6.19
CA ILE A 117 -7.42 0.74 -4.89
C ILE A 117 -7.71 2.06 -4.18
N TYR A 118 -8.99 2.34 -3.93
CA TYR A 118 -9.47 3.61 -3.37
C TYR A 118 -10.23 3.41 -2.07
N SER A 119 -9.62 3.77 -0.95
CA SER A 119 -10.29 3.79 0.36
C SER A 119 -10.78 5.21 0.67
N GLY A 120 -12.08 5.35 0.82
CA GLY A 120 -12.73 6.55 1.36
C GLY A 120 -13.64 6.22 2.54
N GLU A 121 -14.15 7.26 3.20
CA GLU A 121 -15.26 7.16 4.16
C GLU A 121 -14.96 6.28 5.39
N GLY A 122 -13.69 6.22 5.80
CA GLY A 122 -13.26 5.44 6.96
C GLY A 122 -13.45 3.93 6.83
N LYS A 123 -13.70 3.42 5.61
CA LYS A 123 -13.95 2.01 5.34
C LYS A 123 -12.64 1.21 5.20
N ILE A 124 -12.80 -0.11 5.15
CA ILE A 124 -11.69 -1.07 5.08
C ILE A 124 -11.75 -1.81 3.73
N ILE A 125 -10.60 -1.95 3.08
CA ILE A 125 -10.38 -2.90 1.98
C ILE A 125 -9.38 -3.94 2.47
N GLU A 126 -9.74 -5.21 2.39
CA GLU A 126 -8.86 -6.32 2.77
C GLU A 126 -8.77 -7.34 1.63
N LEU A 127 -7.55 -7.56 1.13
CA LEU A 127 -7.19 -8.72 0.33
C LEU A 127 -6.53 -9.74 1.25
N GLY A 128 -6.97 -11.00 1.16
CA GLY A 128 -6.41 -12.11 1.92
C GLY A 128 -4.98 -12.44 1.51
N GLU A 129 -4.48 -13.56 2.02
CA GLU A 129 -3.19 -14.11 1.61
C GLU A 129 -3.30 -14.81 0.25
N ASP A 130 -2.18 -14.89 -0.47
CA ASP A 130 -2.02 -15.64 -1.72
C ASP A 130 -3.08 -15.32 -2.80
N CYS A 131 -3.51 -14.06 -2.84
CA CYS A 131 -4.42 -13.58 -3.88
C CYS A 131 -3.66 -13.28 -5.19
N MET A 132 -4.37 -13.34 -6.31
CA MET A 132 -3.86 -12.89 -7.61
C MET A 132 -4.83 -11.93 -8.27
N LEU A 133 -4.43 -10.67 -8.39
CA LEU A 133 -5.14 -9.65 -9.15
C LEU A 133 -4.39 -9.43 -10.47
N SER A 134 -5.09 -9.64 -11.58
CA SER A 134 -4.56 -9.36 -12.91
C SER A 134 -4.46 -7.85 -13.18
N SER A 135 -4.43 -7.43 -14.44
CA SER A 135 -4.41 -6.03 -14.83
C SER A 135 -5.81 -5.40 -14.84
N ASN A 136 -5.84 -4.07 -14.74
CA ASN A 136 -7.03 -3.22 -14.88
C ASN A 136 -8.16 -3.49 -13.86
N ILE A 137 -7.79 -3.88 -12.64
CA ILE A 137 -8.74 -4.06 -11.54
C ILE A 137 -8.96 -2.73 -10.81
N GLU A 138 -10.20 -2.39 -10.48
CA GLU A 138 -10.53 -1.27 -9.60
C GLU A 138 -11.31 -1.76 -8.38
N ILE A 139 -10.85 -1.39 -7.18
CA ILE A 139 -11.49 -1.69 -5.90
C ILE A 139 -11.69 -0.36 -5.17
N ARG A 140 -12.92 -0.05 -4.77
CA ARG A 140 -13.25 1.22 -4.10
C ARG A 140 -14.35 1.06 -3.06
N THR A 141 -14.29 1.86 -2.00
CA THR A 141 -15.31 1.87 -0.91
C THR A 141 -16.19 3.11 -0.88
N THR A 142 -16.00 4.02 -1.83
CA THR A 142 -16.70 5.31 -1.88
C THR A 142 -17.19 5.54 -3.30
N ASP A 143 -18.28 6.26 -3.47
CA ASP A 143 -18.74 6.75 -4.79
C ASP A 143 -18.13 8.10 -5.15
N SER A 144 -17.23 8.63 -4.30
CA SER A 144 -16.67 9.99 -4.34
C SER A 144 -17.69 11.11 -4.12
N HIS A 145 -18.95 10.92 -4.52
CA HIS A 145 -20.02 11.91 -4.46
C HIS A 145 -21.26 11.35 -3.78
N SER A 146 -21.98 12.23 -3.09
CA SER A 146 -23.23 11.90 -2.41
C SER A 146 -24.38 11.76 -3.39
N ILE A 147 -25.21 10.73 -3.19
CA ILE A 147 -26.54 10.60 -3.77
C ILE A 147 -27.56 11.03 -2.71
N ILE A 148 -28.42 11.99 -3.03
CA ILE A 148 -29.37 12.60 -2.09
C ILE A 148 -30.79 12.14 -2.44
N SER A 149 -31.53 11.61 -1.46
CA SER A 149 -32.95 11.29 -1.62
C SER A 149 -33.79 12.56 -1.66
N LEU A 150 -34.68 12.68 -2.66
CA LEU A 150 -35.61 13.79 -2.78
C LEU A 150 -36.74 13.74 -1.74
N GLU A 151 -37.05 12.57 -1.18
CA GLU A 151 -38.13 12.39 -0.20
C GLU A 151 -37.79 13.00 1.16
N ASN A 152 -36.51 12.93 1.55
CA ASN A 152 -36.08 13.29 2.91
C ASN A 152 -34.78 14.10 2.96
N ASN A 153 -34.21 14.48 1.82
CA ASN A 153 -32.95 15.24 1.68
C ASN A 153 -31.73 14.59 2.39
N LYS A 154 -31.75 13.28 2.61
CA LYS A 154 -30.62 12.54 3.21
C LYS A 154 -29.76 11.85 2.16
N ARG A 155 -28.46 11.74 2.45
CA ARG A 155 -27.52 10.91 1.67
C ARG A 155 -27.89 9.43 1.78
N THR A 156 -27.95 8.73 0.65
CA THR A 156 -28.33 7.31 0.58
C THR A 156 -27.14 6.35 0.43
N ASN A 157 -26.05 6.77 -0.22
CA ASN A 157 -24.88 5.93 -0.47
C ASN A 157 -23.76 6.19 0.58
N LYS A 158 -23.78 5.47 1.71
CA LYS A 158 -22.84 5.62 2.83
C LYS A 158 -21.98 4.38 3.08
#